data_AF-A0A936GER4-F1
#
_entry.id   AF-A0A936GER4-F1
#
_cell.length_a   1.000
_cell.length_b   1.000
_cell.length_c   1.000
_cell.angle_alpha   90.00
_cell.angle_beta   90.00
_cell.angle_gamma   90.00
#
_symmetry.space_group_name_H-M   'P 1'
#
loop_
_entity.id
_entity.type
_entity.pdbx_description
1 polymer ?
#
loop_
_entity_poly.entity_id
_entity_poly.type
_entity_poly.pdbx_seq_one_letter_code
_entity_poly.pdbx_strand_id
1 'polypeptide(L)'
;MVPPEIFIAWASKSGAPWLYLFALASMSYLGGVIAYFLGNRLFLIPAIKNHIENKISLHIVNLRKWGGLFVFIGAMLPLPHSIVSLACGLIKYNFKNYLLWALFRYVRFVIYAFVIFQIF
;
A
#
# COMPACT_ATOMS: atom_id res chain seq x y z
N MET A 1 11.61 -0.78 -2.59
CA MET A 1 10.57 -0.38 -3.56
C MET A 1 11.01 -0.86 -4.91
N VAL A 2 10.14 -1.56 -5.61
CA VAL A 2 10.39 -2.00 -6.98
C VAL A 2 9.71 -0.96 -7.87
N PRO A 3 10.44 -0.23 -8.76
CA PRO A 3 9.83 0.78 -9.62
C PRO A 3 8.76 0.13 -10.50
N PRO A 4 7.46 0.37 -10.24
CA PRO A 4 6.39 -0.34 -10.95
C PRO A 4 6.48 -0.16 -12.47
N GLU A 5 7.00 0.98 -12.92
CA GLU A 5 7.09 1.41 -14.31
C GLU A 5 7.94 0.44 -15.14
N ILE A 6 9.10 0.01 -14.59
CA ILE A 6 10.02 -0.91 -15.29
C ILE A 6 9.38 -2.28 -15.48
N PHE A 7 8.64 -2.75 -14.47
CA PHE A 7 7.99 -4.06 -14.53
C PHE A 7 6.73 -4.07 -15.38
N ILE A 8 6.02 -2.94 -15.46
CA ILE A 8 4.90 -2.78 -16.40
C ILE A 8 5.41 -2.75 -17.84
N ALA A 9 6.53 -2.07 -18.11
CA ALA A 9 7.18 -2.09 -19.43
C ALA A 9 7.75 -3.48 -19.79
N TRP A 10 8.22 -4.25 -18.80
CA TRP A 10 8.59 -5.65 -19.02
C TRP A 10 7.36 -6.52 -19.31
N ALA A 11 6.26 -6.32 -18.57
CA ALA A 11 5.00 -7.03 -18.80
C ALA A 11 4.42 -6.74 -20.20
N SER A 12 4.59 -5.52 -20.74
CA SER A 12 4.12 -5.17 -22.10
C SER A 12 4.77 -6.02 -23.20
N LYS A 13 5.99 -6.49 -22.99
CA LYS A 13 6.74 -7.33 -23.94
C LYS A 13 6.45 -8.83 -23.83
N SER A 14 5.62 -9.23 -22.88
CA SER A 14 5.27 -10.64 -22.66
C SER A 14 4.12 -11.09 -23.56
N GLY A 15 3.95 -12.40 -23.75
CA GLY A 15 2.85 -12.96 -24.56
C GLY A 15 1.44 -12.76 -23.98
N ALA A 16 1.33 -12.37 -22.70
CA ALA A 16 0.04 -12.06 -22.05
C ALA A 16 0.19 -10.89 -21.05
N PRO A 17 0.32 -9.64 -21.53
CA PRO A 17 0.70 -8.48 -20.72
C PRO A 17 -0.21 -8.24 -19.50
N TRP A 18 -1.52 -8.41 -19.67
CA TRP A 18 -2.51 -8.21 -18.62
C TRP A 18 -2.40 -9.23 -17.48
N LEU A 19 -2.04 -10.49 -17.77
CA LEU A 19 -1.86 -11.53 -16.76
C LEU A 19 -0.64 -11.22 -15.88
N TYR A 20 0.49 -10.85 -16.49
CA TYR A 20 1.69 -10.46 -15.76
C TYR A 20 1.46 -9.20 -14.92
N LEU A 21 0.73 -8.22 -15.46
CA LEU A 21 0.39 -7.00 -14.73
C LEU A 21 -0.48 -7.29 -13.50
N PHE A 22 -1.49 -8.16 -13.65
CA PHE A 22 -2.33 -8.59 -12.54
C PHE A 22 -1.55 -9.37 -11.47
N ALA A 23 -0.66 -10.27 -11.89
CA ALA A 23 0.22 -11.00 -10.97
C ALA A 23 1.13 -10.04 -10.19
N LEU A 24 1.72 -9.05 -10.86
CA LEU A 24 2.60 -8.08 -10.23
C LEU A 24 1.86 -7.18 -9.24
N ALA A 25 0.68 -6.69 -9.64
CA ALA A 25 -0.19 -5.89 -8.76
C ALA A 25 -0.62 -6.70 -7.52
N SER A 26 -0.91 -7.99 -7.69
CA SER A 26 -1.27 -8.89 -6.60
C SER A 26 -0.12 -9.17 -5.64
N MET A 27 1.10 -9.44 -6.13
CA MET A 27 2.28 -9.54 -5.26
C MET A 27 2.52 -8.24 -4.47
N SER A 28 2.36 -7.10 -5.15
CA SER A 28 2.42 -5.78 -4.53
C SER A 28 1.43 -5.64 -3.38
N TYR A 29 0.16 -5.95 -3.65
CA TYR A 29 -0.94 -5.86 -2.69
C TYR A 29 -0.68 -6.76 -1.47
N LEU A 30 -0.32 -8.03 -1.70
CA LEU A 30 0.03 -8.98 -0.64
C LEU A 30 1.23 -8.51 0.19
N GLY A 31 2.26 -7.94 -0.43
CA GLY A 31 3.39 -7.34 0.29
C GLY A 31 2.95 -6.21 1.22
N GLY A 32 1.96 -5.42 0.81
CA GLY A 32 1.33 -4.43 1.69
C GLY A 32 0.58 -5.07 2.87
N VAL A 33 -0.21 -6.11 2.60
CA VAL A 33 -0.93 -6.86 3.66
C VAL A 33 0.05 -7.42 4.70
N ILE A 34 1.16 -8.01 4.27
CA ILE A 34 2.22 -8.50 5.18
C ILE A 34 2.80 -7.34 5.99
N ALA A 35 3.11 -6.21 5.36
CA ALA A 35 3.63 -5.02 6.04
C ALA A 35 2.63 -4.45 7.08
N TYR A 36 1.33 -4.50 6.80
CA TYR A 36 0.29 -4.14 7.76
C TYR A 36 0.34 -5.04 9.01
N PHE A 37 0.47 -6.35 8.84
CA PHE A 37 0.59 -7.27 9.98
C PHE A 37 1.89 -7.03 10.76
N LEU A 38 3.00 -6.76 10.06
CA LEU A 38 4.26 -6.38 10.72
C LEU A 38 4.10 -5.11 11.55
N GLY A 39 3.44 -4.07 11.00
CA GLY A 39 3.12 -2.85 11.75
C GLY A 39 2.29 -3.12 13.00
N ASN A 40 1.27 -3.97 12.90
CA ASN A 40 0.45 -4.34 14.05
C ASN A 40 1.24 -5.13 15.11
N ARG A 41 2.18 -5.98 14.70
CA ARG A 41 3.10 -6.71 15.60
C ARG A 41 4.09 -5.77 16.29
N LEU A 42 4.60 -4.76 15.57
CA LEU A 42 5.48 -3.74 16.15
C LEU A 42 4.80 -2.96 17.28
N PHE A 43 3.49 -2.74 17.20
CA PHE A 43 2.73 -2.11 18.28
C PHE A 43 2.74 -2.93 19.59
N LEU A 44 3.01 -4.24 19.55
CA LEU A 44 3.12 -5.07 20.76
C LEU A 44 4.41 -4.81 21.55
N ILE A 45 5.40 -4.14 20.94
CA ILE A 45 6.67 -3.83 21.59
C ILE A 45 6.43 -2.67 22.58
N PRO A 46 6.72 -2.85 23.89
CA PRO A 46 6.40 -1.86 24.93
C PRO A 46 6.99 -0.47 24.68
N ALA A 47 8.22 -0.41 24.15
CA ALA A 47 8.89 0.84 23.83
C ALA A 47 8.16 1.63 22.72
N ILE A 48 7.71 0.93 21.67
CA ILE A 48 6.98 1.54 20.55
C ILE A 48 5.59 1.97 21.01
N LYS A 49 4.89 1.10 21.74
CA LYS A 49 3.58 1.38 22.31
C LYS A 49 3.61 2.63 23.19
N ASN A 50 4.55 2.70 24.14
CA ASN A 50 4.69 3.86 25.04
C ASN A 50 5.01 5.15 24.27
N HIS A 51 5.83 5.08 23.22
CA HIS A 51 6.12 6.26 22.40
C HIS A 51 4.87 6.76 21.66
N ILE A 52 4.12 5.84 21.05
CA ILE A 52 2.90 6.14 20.30
C ILE A 52 1.80 6.66 21.22
N GLU A 53 1.55 6.02 22.36
CA GLU A 53 0.48 6.39 23.29
C GLU A 53 0.80 7.66 24.08
N ASN A 54 2.06 7.88 24.48
CA ASN A 54 2.40 9.04 25.32
C ASN A 54 2.76 10.30 24.54
N LYS A 55 3.45 10.18 23.39
CA LYS A 55 3.86 11.36 22.59
C LYS A 55 2.93 11.69 21.42
N ILE A 56 2.28 10.69 20.82
CA ILE A 56 1.66 10.84 19.49
C ILE A 56 0.16 10.50 19.52
N SER A 57 -0.42 10.16 20.68
CA SER A 57 -1.81 9.66 20.79
C SER A 57 -2.85 10.56 20.11
N LEU A 58 -2.79 11.87 20.33
CA LEU A 58 -3.72 12.82 19.70
C LEU A 58 -3.63 12.80 18.16
N HIS A 59 -2.42 12.75 17.61
CA HIS A 59 -2.19 12.67 16.17
C HIS A 59 -2.62 11.31 15.61
N ILE A 60 -2.38 10.22 16.34
CA ILE A 60 -2.77 8.85 15.97
C ILE A 60 -4.29 8.72 15.87
N VAL A 61 -5.05 9.32 16.79
CA VAL A 61 -6.52 9.26 16.78
C VAL A 61 -7.08 9.96 15.54
N ASN A 62 -6.55 11.14 15.20
CA ASN A 62 -6.92 11.85 13.98
C ASN A 62 -6.50 11.10 12.72
N LEU A 63 -5.28 10.56 12.70
CA LEU A 63 -4.79 9.71 11.60
C LEU A 63 -5.65 8.46 11.41
N ARG A 64 -6.18 7.87 12.48
CA ARG A 64 -7.08 6.71 12.40
C ARG A 64 -8.44 7.08 11.84
N LYS A 65 -8.97 8.26 12.18
CA LYS A 65 -10.24 8.79 11.63
C LYS A 65 -10.14 9.03 10.12
N TRP A 66 -9.01 9.60 9.67
CA TRP A 66 -8.72 9.89 8.27
C TRP A 66 -7.94 8.77 7.55
N GLY A 67 -7.73 7.62 8.22
CA GLY A 67 -6.81 6.58 7.78
C GLY A 67 -7.12 6.03 6.39
N GLY A 68 -8.41 6.00 6.01
CA GLY A 68 -8.83 5.54 4.69
C GLY A 68 -8.34 6.46 3.56
N LEU A 69 -8.41 7.77 3.78
CA LEU A 69 -7.88 8.77 2.86
C LEU A 69 -6.37 8.65 2.72
N PHE A 70 -5.64 8.38 3.82
CA PHE A 70 -4.20 8.17 3.76
C PHE A 70 -3.81 6.89 3.00
N VAL A 71 -4.56 5.79 3.19
CA VAL A 71 -4.34 4.55 2.41
C VAL A 71 -4.63 4.80 0.94
N PHE A 72 -5.72 5.49 0.62
CA PHE A 72 -6.07 5.85 -0.76
C PHE A 72 -4.97 6.67 -1.43
N ILE A 73 -4.53 7.76 -0.78
CA ILE A 73 -3.42 8.60 -1.25
C ILE A 73 -2.17 7.74 -1.41
N GLY A 74 -1.81 6.92 -0.44
CA GLY A 74 -0.65 6.03 -0.51
C GLY A 74 -0.72 4.97 -1.62
N ALA A 75 -1.92 4.53 -1.98
CA ALA A 75 -2.16 3.56 -3.04
C ALA A 75 -2.11 4.21 -4.44
N MET A 76 -2.53 5.47 -4.57
CA MET A 76 -2.55 6.21 -5.84
C MET A 76 -1.26 6.98 -6.13
N LEU A 77 -0.62 7.57 -5.11
CA LEU A 77 0.62 8.33 -5.27
C LEU A 77 1.83 7.40 -5.48
N PRO A 78 2.95 7.94 -6.01
CA PRO A 78 4.23 7.25 -6.07
C PRO A 78 4.89 7.09 -4.67
N LEU A 79 4.09 6.85 -3.64
CA LEU A 79 4.56 6.57 -2.30
C LEU A 79 4.87 5.08 -2.13
N PRO A 80 5.86 4.73 -1.29
CA PRO A 80 6.12 3.36 -0.88
C PRO A 80 4.91 2.76 -0.16
N HIS A 81 4.16 1.91 -0.87
CA HIS A 81 2.98 1.24 -0.30
C HIS A 81 3.29 0.46 0.98
N SER A 82 4.47 -0.15 1.09
CA SER A 82 4.90 -0.89 2.28
C SER A 82 4.98 0.02 3.52
N ILE A 83 5.42 1.27 3.38
CA ILE A 83 5.51 2.22 4.48
C ILE A 83 4.11 2.62 4.95
N VAL A 84 3.22 2.94 4.01
CA VAL A 84 1.83 3.30 4.32
C VAL A 84 1.11 2.14 5.00
N SER A 85 1.31 0.92 4.51
CA SER A 85 0.71 -0.29 5.07
C SER A 85 1.22 -0.56 6.49
N LEU A 86 2.53 -0.44 6.71
CA LEU A 86 3.15 -0.61 8.02
C LEU A 86 2.67 0.45 9.02
N ALA A 87 2.58 1.71 8.59
CA ALA A 87 2.03 2.79 9.40
C ALA A 87 0.57 2.52 9.78
N CYS A 88 -0.26 2.05 8.84
CA CYS A 88 -1.64 1.67 9.11
C CYS A 88 -1.75 0.52 10.13
N GLY A 89 -0.85 -0.45 10.06
CA GLY A 89 -0.72 -1.52 11.04
C GLY A 89 -0.34 -0.99 12.43
N LEU A 90 0.65 -0.10 12.50
CA LEU A 90 1.13 0.51 13.74
C LEU A 90 0.03 1.29 14.47
N ILE A 91 -0.80 2.02 13.73
CA ILE A 91 -1.91 2.81 14.31
C ILE A 91 -3.19 1.99 14.55
N LYS A 92 -3.15 0.67 14.30
CA LYS A 92 -4.31 -0.24 14.37
C LYS A 92 -5.51 0.28 13.59
N TYR A 93 -5.28 0.74 12.36
CA TYR A 93 -6.36 1.10 11.45
C TYR A 93 -7.22 -0.12 11.12
N ASN A 94 -8.49 0.04 10.78
CA ASN A 94 -9.36 -1.12 10.53
C ASN A 94 -8.87 -1.91 9.30
N PHE A 95 -8.52 -3.19 9.49
CA PHE A 95 -7.98 -4.04 8.43
C PHE A 95 -8.91 -4.17 7.22
N LYS A 96 -10.23 -4.26 7.43
CA LYS A 96 -11.19 -4.36 6.32
C LYS A 96 -11.18 -3.10 5.47
N ASN A 97 -11.19 -1.94 6.12
CA ASN A 97 -11.13 -0.66 5.41
C ASN A 97 -9.77 -0.50 4.71
N TYR A 98 -8.68 -0.88 5.37
CA TYR A 98 -7.36 -0.89 4.75
C TYR A 98 -7.33 -1.73 3.46
N LEU A 99 -7.85 -2.97 3.49
CA LEU A 99 -7.90 -3.82 2.30
C LEU A 99 -8.69 -3.15 1.17
N LEU A 100 -9.88 -2.62 1.47
CA LEU A 100 -10.70 -1.90 0.49
C LEU A 100 -9.95 -0.73 -0.15
N TRP A 101 -9.30 0.12 0.65
CA TRP A 101 -8.55 1.26 0.14
C TRP A 101 -7.27 0.86 -0.59
N ALA A 102 -6.62 -0.23 -0.18
CA ALA A 102 -5.42 -0.75 -0.84
C ALA A 102 -5.73 -1.32 -2.24
N LEU A 103 -7.00 -1.65 -2.55
CA LEU A 103 -7.39 -2.10 -3.89
C LEU A 103 -7.17 -1.03 -4.96
N PHE A 104 -7.18 0.26 -4.61
CA PHE A 104 -6.84 1.34 -5.54
C PHE A 104 -5.42 1.23 -6.13
N ARG A 105 -4.57 0.38 -5.54
CA ARG A 105 -3.28 0.03 -6.13
C ARG A 105 -3.44 -0.67 -7.48
N TYR A 106 -4.44 -1.54 -7.63
CA TYR A 106 -4.75 -2.16 -8.93
C TYR A 106 -5.16 -1.10 -9.96
N VAL A 107 -5.96 -0.11 -9.53
CA VAL A 107 -6.35 1.03 -10.39
C VAL A 107 -5.12 1.78 -10.87
N ARG A 108 -4.16 2.10 -9.99
CA ARG A 108 -2.90 2.76 -10.39
C ARG A 108 -2.12 1.94 -11.42
N PHE A 109 -1.98 0.63 -11.20
CA PHE A 109 -1.30 -0.27 -12.14
C PHE A 109 -2.00 -0.30 -13.49
N VAL A 110 -3.33 -0.33 -13.51
CA VAL A 110 -4.14 -0.29 -14.75
C VAL A 110 -3.97 1.05 -15.46
N ILE A 111 -4.00 2.18 -14.74
CA ILE A 111 -3.77 3.52 -15.34
C ILE A 111 -2.40 3.56 -16.02
N TYR A 112 -1.34 3.11 -15.34
CA TYR A 112 -0.01 3.06 -15.95
C TYR A 112 0.07 2.07 -17.12
N ALA A 113 -0.62 0.93 -17.04
CA ALA A 113 -0.72 0.00 -18.16
C ALA A 113 -1.35 0.67 -19.37
N PHE A 114 -2.45 1.40 -19.21
CA PHE A 114 -3.10 2.13 -20.29
C PHE A 114 -2.17 3.18 -20.90
N VAL A 115 -1.48 3.97 -20.08
CA VAL A 115 -0.53 4.99 -20.58
C VAL A 115 0.64 4.33 -21.33
N ILE A 116 1.21 3.25 -20.81
CA ILE A 116 2.39 2.59 -21.41
C ILE A 116 2.02 1.76 -22.64
N PHE A 117 0.87 1.08 -22.63
CA PHE A 117 0.40 0.26 -23.75
C PHE A 117 -0.16 1.12 -24.89
N GLN A 118 -0.55 2.38 -24.65
CA GLN A 118 -0.96 3.33 -25.70
C GLN A 118 0.17 4.21 -26.26
N ILE A 119 1.41 4.09 -25.75
CA ILE A 119 2.59 4.81 -26.27
C ILE A 119 3.42 3.94 -27.25
N PHE A 120 2.93 2.75 -27.61
CA PHE A 120 3.52 1.91 -28.65
C PHE A 120 2.52 1.61 -29.78
#